data_AF-A0A8S3I6W9-F1
#
_entry.id   AF-A0A8S3I6W9-F1
#
_cell.length_a   1.000
_cell.length_b   1.000
_cell.length_c   1.000
_cell.angle_alpha   90.00
_cell.angle_beta   90.00
_cell.angle_gamma   90.00
#
_symmetry.space_group_name_H-M   'P 1'
#
loop_
_entity.id
_entity.type
_entity.pdbx_description
1 polymer ?
#
loop_
_entity_poly.entity_id
_entity_poly.type
_entity_poly.pdbx_seq_one_letter_code
_entity_poly.pdbx_strand_id
1 'polypeptide(L)'
;LSWPQWYIGVISMYASHLAINHYARLGRIKLIQKPYLIDYSCTTNASFHEIEIIHIHAWHTNQIFSKFFFKNGSYDEMLSMKTQWNTNYSLDFILRIAWQSKKMTTKELYQLKSHI
;
A
#
# COMPACT_ATOMS: atom_id res chain seq x y z
N LEU A 1 -4.89 -31.33 18.55
CA LEU A 1 -4.08 -31.05 17.34
C LEU A 1 -5.03 -30.60 16.24
N SER A 2 -5.26 -29.29 16.12
CA SER A 2 -6.03 -28.71 15.02
C SER A 2 -5.08 -28.41 13.86
N TRP A 3 -5.44 -28.85 12.66
CA TRP A 3 -4.70 -28.48 11.45
C TRP A 3 -4.71 -26.96 11.29
N PRO A 4 -3.57 -26.33 10.96
CA PRO A 4 -3.51 -24.88 10.82
C PRO A 4 -4.37 -24.45 9.63
N GLN A 5 -5.28 -23.50 9.87
CA GLN A 5 -6.35 -23.10 8.94
C GLN A 5 -5.91 -22.10 7.86
N TRP A 6 -4.60 -21.98 7.60
CA TRP A 6 -4.06 -21.05 6.61
C TRP A 6 -4.63 -21.29 5.21
N TYR A 7 -5.03 -22.52 4.90
CA TYR A 7 -5.56 -22.91 3.60
C TYR A 7 -6.91 -22.28 3.28
N ILE A 8 -7.70 -21.88 4.29
CA ILE A 8 -9.05 -21.34 4.08
C ILE A 8 -9.00 -20.07 3.24
N GLY A 9 -8.09 -19.14 3.58
CA GLY A 9 -7.91 -17.90 2.81
C GLY A 9 -7.46 -18.17 1.37
N VAL A 10 -6.54 -19.13 1.18
CA VAL A 10 -6.02 -19.50 -0.15
C VAL A 10 -7.12 -20.11 -1.01
N ILE A 11 -7.88 -21.07 -0.46
CA ILE A 11 -9.00 -21.71 -1.18
C ILE A 11 -10.07 -20.66 -1.51
N SER A 12 -10.42 -19.79 -0.58
CA SER A 12 -11.40 -18.73 -0.82
C SER A 12 -10.95 -17.79 -1.93
N MET A 13 -9.68 -17.37 -1.95
CA MET A 13 -9.14 -16.50 -2.99
C MET A 13 -9.18 -17.18 -4.37
N TYR A 14 -8.79 -18.47 -4.43
CA TYR A 14 -8.83 -19.23 -5.67
C TYR A 14 -10.25 -19.47 -6.18
N ALA A 15 -11.19 -19.82 -5.28
CA ALA A 15 -12.60 -19.99 -5.60
C ALA A 15 -13.22 -18.69 -6.15
N SER A 16 -12.92 -17.55 -5.52
CA SER A 16 -13.35 -16.23 -6.01
C SER A 16 -12.79 -15.93 -7.40
N HIS A 17 -11.51 -16.26 -7.66
CA HIS A 17 -10.91 -16.07 -8.98
C HIS A 17 -11.62 -16.90 -10.06
N LEU A 18 -11.93 -18.16 -9.78
CA LEU A 18 -12.70 -19.02 -10.70
C LEU A 18 -14.11 -18.47 -10.95
N ALA A 19 -14.81 -18.06 -9.89
CA ALA A 19 -16.17 -17.54 -9.99
C ALA A 19 -16.20 -16.26 -10.86
N ILE A 20 -15.35 -15.27 -10.56
CA ILE A 20 -15.29 -14.01 -11.31
C ILE A 20 -15.02 -14.27 -12.80
N ASN A 21 -14.04 -15.12 -13.13
CA ASN A 21 -13.73 -15.44 -14.52
C ASN A 21 -14.88 -16.17 -15.23
N HIS A 22 -15.58 -17.08 -14.54
CA HIS A 22 -16.73 -17.78 -15.10
C HIS A 22 -17.87 -16.80 -15.45
N TYR A 23 -18.25 -15.92 -14.51
CA TYR A 23 -19.30 -14.92 -14.73
C TYR A 23 -18.92 -13.89 -15.82
N ALA A 24 -17.65 -13.49 -15.87
CA ALA A 24 -17.14 -12.60 -16.91
C ALA A 24 -17.23 -13.25 -18.30
N ARG A 25 -16.83 -14.52 -18.42
CA ARG A 25 -16.94 -15.29 -19.68
C ARG A 25 -18.38 -15.43 -20.17
N LEU A 26 -19.34 -15.54 -19.25
CA LEU A 26 -20.77 -15.58 -19.57
C LEU A 26 -21.37 -14.19 -19.88
N GLY A 27 -20.57 -13.11 -19.85
CA GLY A 27 -21.06 -11.74 -20.07
C GLY A 27 -21.97 -11.21 -18.96
N ARG A 28 -22.03 -11.89 -17.80
CA ARG A 28 -22.90 -11.51 -16.67
C ARG A 28 -22.33 -10.39 -15.82
N ILE A 29 -21.02 -10.17 -15.91
CA ILE A 29 -20.32 -9.06 -15.27
C ILE A 29 -19.33 -8.45 -16.27
N LYS A 30 -19.12 -7.14 -16.19
CA LYS A 30 -18.08 -6.43 -16.94
C LYS A 30 -16.88 -6.24 -16.04
N LEU A 31 -15.72 -6.73 -16.46
CA LEU A 31 -14.46 -6.49 -15.75
C LEU A 31 -13.88 -5.15 -16.21
N ILE A 32 -13.58 -4.28 -15.24
CA ILE A 32 -12.83 -3.04 -15.46
C ILE A 32 -11.47 -3.23 -14.82
N GLN A 33 -10.41 -3.23 -15.62
CA GLN A 33 -9.05 -3.33 -15.11
C GLN A 33 -8.58 -1.95 -14.64
N LYS A 34 -8.22 -1.85 -13.36
CA LYS A 34 -7.60 -0.66 -12.77
C LYS A 34 -6.24 -1.06 -12.19
N PRO A 35 -5.19 -1.18 -13.03
CA PRO A 35 -3.91 -1.79 -12.63
C PRO A 35 -3.20 -1.01 -11.50
N TYR A 36 -3.40 0.29 -11.44
CA TYR A 36 -2.73 1.18 -10.48
C TYR A 36 -3.55 1.48 -9.23
N LEU A 37 -4.79 0.99 -9.15
CA LEU A 37 -5.67 1.33 -8.04
C LEU A 37 -5.11 0.79 -6.71
N ILE A 38 -4.75 -0.49 -6.71
CA ILE A 38 -4.28 -1.19 -5.51
C ILE A 38 -2.78 -1.47 -5.55
N ASP A 39 -2.17 -1.63 -6.72
CA ASP A 39 -0.76 -2.03 -6.84
C ASP A 39 0.11 -0.92 -7.46
N TYR A 40 0.10 0.27 -6.84
CA TYR A 40 0.91 1.39 -7.30
C TYR A 40 2.29 1.41 -6.64
N SER A 41 3.38 1.53 -7.41
CA SER A 41 4.73 1.45 -6.85
C SER A 41 5.07 2.62 -5.92
N CYS A 42 5.78 2.35 -4.82
CA CYS A 42 6.40 3.37 -3.97
C CYS A 42 7.60 4.09 -4.60
N THR A 43 8.09 3.63 -5.75
CA THR A 43 9.23 4.22 -6.47
C THR A 43 8.80 5.19 -7.57
N THR A 44 7.51 5.34 -7.82
CA THR A 44 6.98 6.22 -8.86
C THR A 44 6.35 7.47 -8.23
N ASN A 45 6.43 8.58 -8.97
CA ASN A 45 5.92 9.87 -8.51
C ASN A 45 4.80 10.35 -9.45
N ALA A 46 3.55 9.98 -9.16
CA ALA A 46 2.39 10.45 -9.90
C ALA A 46 1.54 11.39 -9.07
N SER A 47 0.82 12.27 -9.76
CA SER A 47 -0.22 13.10 -9.17
C SER A 47 -1.47 12.27 -8.88
N PHE A 48 -2.02 12.37 -7.67
CA PHE A 48 -3.30 11.75 -7.31
C PHE A 48 -4.50 12.34 -8.07
N HIS A 49 -4.31 13.48 -8.76
CA HIS A 49 -5.32 14.04 -9.66
C HIS A 49 -5.35 13.35 -11.04
N GLU A 50 -4.26 12.68 -11.42
CA GLU A 50 -4.11 12.06 -12.76
C GLU A 50 -4.39 10.56 -12.74
N ILE A 51 -4.14 9.90 -11.61
CA ILE A 51 -4.28 8.45 -11.47
C ILE A 51 -5.05 8.15 -10.18
N GLU A 52 -6.09 7.31 -10.29
CA GLU A 52 -6.74 6.74 -9.11
C GLU A 52 -5.80 5.74 -8.42
N ILE A 53 -5.33 6.11 -7.23
CA ILE A 53 -4.49 5.29 -6.37
C ILE A 53 -5.13 5.29 -4.98
N ILE A 54 -5.48 4.11 -4.46
CA ILE A 54 -5.96 3.95 -3.07
C ILE A 54 -4.95 3.23 -2.19
N HIS A 55 -3.96 2.55 -2.80
CA HIS A 55 -2.90 1.86 -2.08
C HIS A 55 -1.56 1.99 -2.82
N ILE A 56 -0.51 2.26 -2.05
CA ILE A 56 0.87 2.34 -2.53
C ILE A 56 1.63 1.11 -2.01
N HIS A 57 2.14 0.30 -2.93
CA HIS A 57 2.94 -0.87 -2.64
C HIS A 57 4.40 -0.48 -2.33
N ALA A 58 4.82 -0.74 -1.09
CA ALA A 58 6.21 -0.66 -0.66
C ALA A 58 7.06 -1.85 -1.15
N TRP A 59 7.52 -1.79 -2.40
CA TRP A 59 8.34 -2.81 -3.05
C TRP A 59 9.70 -3.01 -2.36
N HIS A 60 10.33 -4.16 -2.64
CA HIS A 60 11.71 -4.43 -2.22
C HIS A 60 12.67 -3.64 -3.11
N THR A 61 13.02 -2.43 -2.68
CA THR A 61 13.85 -1.51 -3.46
C THR A 61 14.83 -0.76 -2.56
N ASN A 62 15.85 -0.15 -3.14
CA ASN A 62 16.74 0.84 -2.53
C ASN A 62 16.55 2.26 -3.12
N GLN A 63 15.53 2.44 -3.98
CA GLN A 63 15.26 3.71 -4.65
C GLN A 63 14.15 4.48 -3.94
N ILE A 64 14.37 5.79 -3.78
CA ILE A 64 13.42 6.78 -3.26
C ILE A 64 12.80 6.40 -1.91
N PHE A 65 11.65 5.70 -1.88
CA PHE A 65 11.12 5.07 -0.68
C PHE A 65 11.41 3.56 -0.66
N SER A 66 12.10 3.13 0.39
CA SER A 66 12.49 1.77 0.68
C SER A 66 12.10 1.42 2.11
N LYS A 67 11.30 0.37 2.28
CA LYS A 67 10.97 -0.12 3.63
C LYS A 67 12.20 -0.61 4.41
N PHE A 68 13.26 -1.03 3.73
CA PHE A 68 14.50 -1.45 4.38
C PHE A 68 15.26 -0.25 4.94
N PHE A 69 15.41 0.82 4.16
CA PHE A 69 16.02 2.07 4.63
C PHE A 69 15.17 2.74 5.72
N PHE A 70 13.84 2.68 5.60
CA PHE A 70 12.95 3.14 6.64
C PHE A 70 13.16 2.37 7.95
N LYS A 71 13.19 1.04 7.89
CA LYS A 71 13.45 0.17 9.05
C LYS A 71 14.82 0.42 9.67
N ASN A 72 15.84 0.73 8.86
CA ASN A 72 17.21 0.96 9.30
C ASN A 72 17.50 2.40 9.77
N GLY A 73 16.51 3.29 9.75
CA GLY A 73 16.72 4.70 10.16
C GLY A 73 17.39 5.59 9.11
N SER A 74 17.70 5.07 7.91
CA SER A 74 18.52 5.78 6.90
C SER A 74 17.87 7.03 6.29
N TYR A 75 16.60 7.30 6.63
CA TYR A 75 15.89 8.49 6.20
C TYR A 75 15.84 9.62 7.24
N ASP A 76 16.37 9.43 8.46
CA ASP A 76 16.18 10.40 9.54
C ASP A 76 16.74 11.78 9.22
N GLU A 77 17.94 11.84 8.64
CA GLU A 77 18.55 13.10 8.23
C GLU A 77 17.79 13.76 7.07
N MET A 78 17.52 13.00 5.99
CA MET A 78 16.81 13.50 4.80
C MET A 78 15.39 13.98 5.13
N LEU A 79 14.66 13.26 5.97
CA LEU A 79 13.31 13.66 6.39
C LEU A 79 13.34 14.85 7.35
N SER A 80 14.40 15.04 8.14
CA SER A 80 14.54 16.19 9.04
C SER A 80 14.80 17.50 8.30
N MET A 81 15.43 17.45 7.13
CA MET A 81 15.73 18.61 6.30
C MET A 81 14.57 19.04 5.39
N LYS A 82 13.59 18.16 5.13
CA LYS A 82 12.47 18.47 4.24
C LYS A 82 11.39 19.27 4.97
N THR A 83 11.30 20.55 4.63
CA THR A 83 10.37 21.51 5.27
C THR A 83 9.00 21.58 4.60
N GLN A 84 8.88 21.11 3.35
CA GLN A 84 7.63 21.14 2.58
C GLN A 84 7.37 19.80 1.90
N TRP A 85 6.11 19.38 1.93
CA TRP A 85 5.61 18.13 1.35
C TRP A 85 4.49 18.44 0.37
N ASN A 86 4.63 18.06 -0.89
CA ASN A 86 3.54 18.12 -1.85
C ASN A 86 2.79 16.79 -1.87
N THR A 87 1.83 16.63 -0.95
CA THR A 87 1.07 15.38 -0.81
C THR A 87 0.03 15.12 -1.89
N ASN A 88 -0.05 15.98 -2.91
CA ASN A 88 -0.78 15.66 -4.13
C ASN A 88 -0.03 14.63 -4.99
N TYR A 89 1.25 14.37 -4.67
CA TYR A 89 2.08 13.40 -5.34
C TYR A 89 2.38 12.19 -4.45
N SER A 90 2.35 10.99 -5.06
CA SER A 90 2.50 9.70 -4.37
C SER A 90 3.78 9.58 -3.57
N LEU A 91 4.89 10.10 -4.07
CA LEU A 91 6.19 9.96 -3.44
C LEU A 91 6.33 10.83 -2.18
N ASP A 92 5.95 12.10 -2.29
CA ASP A 92 5.96 13.02 -1.15
C ASP A 92 4.96 12.58 -0.09
N PHE A 93 3.83 12.00 -0.50
CA PHE A 93 2.87 11.38 0.41
C PHE A 93 3.48 10.23 1.21
N ILE A 94 4.09 9.21 0.56
CA ILE A 94 4.63 8.05 1.29
C ILE A 94 5.79 8.43 2.22
N LEU A 95 6.67 9.33 1.79
CA LEU A 95 7.78 9.82 2.62
C LEU A 95 7.27 10.62 3.83
N ARG A 96 6.22 11.43 3.66
CA ARG A 96 5.57 12.14 4.77
C ARG A 96 4.95 11.16 5.77
N ILE A 97 4.23 10.14 5.30
CA ILE A 97 3.64 9.10 6.18
C ILE A 97 4.74 8.37 6.95
N ALA A 98 5.83 8.01 6.28
CA ALA A 98 6.99 7.39 6.93
C ALA A 98 7.56 8.27 8.04
N TRP A 99 7.78 9.57 7.77
CA TRP A 99 8.26 10.51 8.78
C TRP A 99 7.29 10.67 9.96
N GLN A 100 5.99 10.83 9.68
CA GLN A 100 4.97 10.96 10.73
C GLN A 100 4.93 9.73 11.63
N SER A 101 5.06 8.53 11.05
CA SER A 101 5.04 7.28 11.82
C SER A 101 6.19 7.17 12.83
N LYS A 102 7.34 7.81 12.57
CA LYS A 102 8.46 7.88 13.54
C LYS A 102 8.19 8.82 14.71
N LYS A 103 7.33 9.81 14.52
CA LYS A 103 6.94 10.78 15.55
C LYS A 103 5.76 10.32 16.40
N MET A 104 5.05 9.28 15.95
CA MET A 104 3.91 8.74 16.68
C MET A 104 4.35 8.02 17.93
N THR A 105 3.72 8.37 19.04
CA THR A 105 3.77 7.60 20.28
C THR A 105 3.07 6.26 20.09
N THR A 106 3.40 5.28 20.94
CA THR A 106 2.74 3.98 20.93
C THR A 106 1.21 4.11 21.12
N LYS A 107 0.77 5.10 21.90
CA LYS A 107 -0.65 5.38 22.15
C LYS A 107 -1.37 5.85 20.88
N GLU A 108 -0.78 6.78 20.13
CA GLU A 108 -1.34 7.26 18.86
C GLU A 108 -1.41 6.14 17.82
N LEU A 109 -0.39 5.27 17.78
CA LEU A 109 -0.40 4.11 16.90
C LEU A 109 -1.54 3.13 17.21
N TYR A 110 -1.83 2.89 18.50
CA TYR A 110 -2.93 2.01 18.90
C TYR A 110 -4.31 2.59 18.56
N GLN A 111 -4.48 3.91 18.64
CA GLN A 111 -5.73 4.58 18.25
C GLN A 111 -6.02 4.44 16.74
N LEU A 112 -4.98 4.41 15.89
CA LEU A 112 -5.15 4.15 14.46
C LEU A 112 -5.64 2.73 14.18
N LYS A 113 -5.20 1.74 14.96
CA LYS A 113 -5.62 0.35 14.78
C LYS A 113 -7.08 0.08 15.16
N SER A 114 -7.70 0.89 16.02
CA SER A 114 -9.10 0.71 16.41
C SER A 114 -10.11 1.20 15.38
N HIS A 115 -9.65 1.85 14.31
CA HIS A 115 -10.49 2.40 13.23
C HIS A 115 -10.32 1.68 11.89
N ILE A 116 -9.60 0.55 11.88
CA ILE A 116 -9.41 -0.37 10.74
C ILE A 116 -10.02 -1.71 11.15
#